data_AF-X1H4T6-F1
#
_entry.id   AF-X1H4T6-F1
#
_cell.length_a   1.000
_cell.length_b   1.000
_cell.length_c   1.000
_cell.angle_alpha   90.00
_cell.angle_beta   90.00
_cell.angle_gamma   90.00
#
_symmetry.space_group_name_H-M   'P 1'
#
loop_
_entity.id
_entity.type
_entity.pdbx_description
1 polymer ?
#
loop_
_entity_poly.entity_id
_entity_poly.type
_entity_poly.pdbx_seq_one_letter_code
_entity_poly.pdbx_strand_id
1 'polypeptide(L)'
;MPDPVELTPSSTDWWNNDYGYSIKKETYPGAMYMGWENFYMVWYGTDPPFPPWEPTYNLTVDQSASCCSVDVGAPVNATVAAGTNQTFTDLEYEVVISVNADNSAPCCDFDQWTGNVANPGSASTSITMHGDETVTAECSEAAHVPWDVNCDGDVNEEDMNLLYDHFGETGDPGWILEDVKEDGKIDVLDMILVGQHWTE
;
A
#
# COMPACT_ATOMS: atom_id res chain seq x y z
N MET A 1 30.03 30.57 39.90
CA MET A 1 28.85 29.71 40.06
C MET A 1 29.27 28.56 40.97
N PRO A 2 28.45 28.07 41.92
CA PRO A 2 28.83 26.87 42.67
C PRO A 2 28.89 25.68 41.71
N ASP A 3 29.87 24.81 41.88
CA ASP A 3 30.03 23.60 41.07
C ASP A 3 28.82 22.67 41.25
N PRO A 4 28.40 21.91 40.21
CA PRO A 4 27.36 20.90 40.37
C PRO A 4 27.83 19.85 41.38
N VAL A 5 26.99 19.54 42.36
CA VAL A 5 27.24 18.44 43.29
C VAL A 5 27.07 17.13 42.52
N GLU A 6 28.18 16.40 42.29
CA GLU A 6 28.11 15.02 41.82
C GLU A 6 27.48 14.15 42.91
N LEU A 7 26.28 13.63 42.66
CA LEU A 7 25.66 12.63 43.52
C LEU A 7 26.23 11.25 43.16
N THR A 8 26.63 10.49 44.17
CA THR A 8 27.05 9.09 44.01
C THR A 8 25.86 8.15 44.28
N PRO A 9 25.59 7.17 43.40
CA PRO A 9 24.49 6.23 43.62
C PRO A 9 24.78 5.27 44.79
N SER A 10 23.75 4.94 45.58
CA SER A 10 23.83 4.01 46.71
C SER A 10 23.77 2.54 46.30
N SER A 11 23.22 2.23 45.13
CA SER A 11 23.26 0.89 44.54
C SER A 11 23.21 0.95 43.02
N THR A 12 23.74 -0.09 42.38
CA THR A 12 23.74 -0.24 40.92
C THR A 12 23.41 -1.68 40.58
N ASP A 13 22.32 -1.89 39.83
CA ASP A 13 21.95 -3.20 39.30
C ASP A 13 22.01 -3.20 37.79
N TRP A 14 22.46 -4.33 37.23
CA TRP A 14 22.50 -4.58 35.80
C TRP A 14 21.59 -5.75 35.45
N TRP A 15 20.79 -5.60 34.40
CA TRP A 15 20.11 -6.73 33.77
C TRP A 15 20.18 -6.61 32.26
N ASN A 16 20.10 -7.74 31.57
CA ASN A 16 19.88 -7.74 30.13
C ASN A 16 18.37 -7.82 29.87
N ASN A 17 17.85 -7.03 28.95
CA ASN A 17 16.49 -7.26 28.45
C ASN A 17 16.46 -8.48 27.51
N ASP A 18 15.26 -8.92 27.16
CA ASP A 18 15.04 -10.06 26.25
C ASP A 18 15.59 -9.80 24.82
N TYR A 19 15.95 -8.54 24.54
CA TYR A 19 16.59 -8.10 23.30
C TYR A 19 18.13 -8.06 23.40
N GLY A 20 18.72 -8.50 24.51
CA GLY A 20 20.17 -8.63 24.69
C GLY A 20 20.91 -7.36 25.14
N TYR A 21 20.21 -6.29 25.52
CA TYR A 21 20.82 -5.03 25.96
C TYR A 21 20.99 -4.98 27.48
N SER A 22 22.17 -4.55 27.93
CA SER A 22 22.45 -4.28 29.34
C SER A 22 21.86 -2.94 29.80
N ILE A 23 20.97 -3.01 30.77
CA ILE A 23 20.29 -1.89 31.41
C ILE A 23 20.88 -1.70 32.80
N LYS A 24 21.12 -0.43 33.17
CA LYS A 24 21.65 -0.03 34.47
C LYS A 24 20.56 0.67 35.27
N LYS A 25 20.31 0.21 36.50
CA LYS A 25 19.48 0.91 37.49
C LYS A 25 20.37 1.47 38.58
N GLU A 26 20.19 2.75 38.86
CA GLU A 26 20.88 3.44 39.93
C GLU A 26 19.88 3.97 40.95
N THR A 27 20.17 3.75 42.23
CA THR A 27 19.35 4.28 43.33
C THR A 27 20.14 5.38 44.03
N TYR A 28 19.53 6.53 44.30
CA TYR A 28 20.16 7.67 44.97
C TYR A 28 19.49 7.98 46.32
N PRO A 29 20.26 8.24 47.38
CA PRO A 29 19.70 8.58 48.67
C PRO A 29 19.24 10.06 48.70
N GLY A 30 17.97 10.32 49.05
CA GLY A 30 17.53 11.64 49.54
C GLY A 30 16.62 12.51 48.67
N ALA A 31 16.09 12.02 47.54
CA ALA A 31 15.09 12.78 46.77
C ALA A 31 13.68 12.70 47.40
N MET A 32 13.39 13.60 48.34
CA MET A 32 12.03 13.86 48.85
C MET A 32 11.37 14.99 48.06
N TYR A 33 10.40 14.66 47.20
CA TYR A 33 9.10 15.37 47.08
C TYR A 33 8.04 14.41 46.46
N MET A 34 7.17 13.91 47.34
CA MET A 34 5.79 13.39 47.19
C MET A 34 5.37 12.57 45.95
N GLY A 35 5.22 11.25 46.14
CA GLY A 35 4.14 10.45 45.53
C GLY A 35 4.54 9.13 44.82
N TRP A 36 4.71 8.05 45.61
CA TRP A 36 4.83 6.62 45.20
C TRP A 36 5.97 6.25 44.23
N GLU A 37 6.98 5.55 44.78
CA GLU A 37 8.13 4.90 44.10
C GLU A 37 8.77 5.66 42.92
N ASN A 38 9.67 6.57 43.26
CA ASN A 38 10.53 7.26 42.30
C ASN A 38 11.55 6.29 41.67
N PHE A 39 11.17 5.61 40.59
CA PHE A 39 12.09 4.98 39.65
C PHE A 39 12.61 6.04 38.67
N TYR A 40 13.91 6.28 38.64
CA TYR A 40 14.55 7.13 37.65
C TYR A 40 15.31 6.24 36.66
N MET A 41 14.92 6.25 35.38
CA MET A 41 15.82 5.84 34.30
C MET A 41 16.67 7.06 33.93
N VAL A 42 17.95 7.02 34.26
CA VAL A 42 18.90 8.10 33.91
C VAL A 42 19.68 7.65 32.68
N TRP A 43 19.44 8.32 31.55
CA TRP A 43 20.26 8.19 30.35
C TRP A 43 21.49 9.10 30.52
N TYR A 44 22.70 8.58 30.31
CA TYR A 44 23.92 9.40 30.30
C TYR A 44 24.30 9.75 28.85
N GLY A 45 23.98 10.98 28.43
CA GLY A 45 24.31 11.60 27.15
C GLY A 45 23.72 13.02 27.08
N THR A 46 24.23 13.91 26.22
CA THR A 46 23.51 15.17 25.88
C THR A 46 22.14 14.77 25.35
N ASP A 47 21.04 15.23 25.97
CA ASP A 47 19.65 14.87 25.67
C ASP A 47 19.47 14.03 24.40
N PRO A 48 19.17 12.72 24.46
CA PRO A 48 18.68 12.05 23.27
C PRO A 48 17.28 12.62 22.99
N PRO A 49 17.03 13.24 21.82
CA PRO A 49 15.68 13.64 21.43
C PRO A 49 14.89 12.37 21.13
N PHE A 50 14.27 11.74 22.15
CA PHE A 50 13.71 10.38 22.03
C PHE A 50 14.80 9.36 21.57
N PRO A 51 14.57 8.04 21.57
CA PRO A 51 15.31 7.22 20.60
C PRO A 51 14.88 7.70 19.19
N PRO A 52 15.80 8.16 18.32
CA PRO A 52 15.47 8.81 17.04
C PRO A 52 15.02 7.83 15.95
N TRP A 53 14.57 6.64 16.32
CA TRP A 53 14.06 5.63 15.40
C TRP A 53 12.90 4.94 16.10
N GLU A 54 11.67 5.43 15.88
CA GLU A 54 10.64 4.42 15.66
C GLU A 54 11.07 3.69 14.39
N PRO A 55 11.21 2.35 14.42
CA PRO A 55 11.56 1.63 13.21
C PRO A 55 10.49 1.97 12.18
N THR A 56 10.91 2.62 11.10
CA THR A 56 10.05 2.81 9.95
C THR A 56 10.21 1.64 9.00
N TYR A 57 9.15 1.36 8.27
CA TYR A 57 9.07 0.23 7.37
C TYR A 57 8.72 0.66 5.96
N ASN A 58 9.04 -0.22 5.03
CA ASN A 58 8.72 -0.07 3.63
C ASN A 58 7.54 -0.95 3.28
N LEU A 59 6.54 -0.38 2.60
CA LEU A 59 5.48 -1.12 1.94
C LEU A 59 5.78 -1.13 0.44
N THR A 60 5.98 -2.31 -0.12
CA THR A 60 6.03 -2.49 -1.58
C THR A 60 4.69 -3.02 -2.07
N VAL A 61 4.06 -2.28 -2.97
CA VAL A 61 2.89 -2.74 -3.72
C VAL A 61 3.39 -3.13 -5.11
N ASP A 62 3.36 -4.42 -5.40
CA ASP A 62 3.79 -4.97 -6.69
C ASP A 62 2.55 -5.32 -7.54
N GLN A 63 2.34 -4.54 -8.60
CA GLN A 63 1.30 -4.74 -9.62
C GLN A 63 1.91 -5.07 -10.99
N SER A 64 3.17 -5.51 -11.04
CA SER A 64 3.90 -5.69 -12.30
C SER A 64 3.27 -6.69 -13.28
N ALA A 65 2.44 -7.61 -12.78
CA ALA A 65 1.74 -8.62 -13.57
C ALA A 65 0.21 -8.58 -13.42
N SER A 66 -0.33 -7.46 -12.93
CA SER A 66 -1.75 -7.29 -12.61
C SER A 66 -2.42 -6.27 -13.53
N CYS A 67 -3.67 -6.52 -13.92
CA CYS A 67 -4.49 -5.61 -14.72
C CYS A 67 -5.16 -4.49 -13.90
N CYS A 68 -5.23 -4.63 -12.57
CA CYS A 68 -5.87 -3.66 -11.70
C CYS A 68 -4.87 -2.65 -11.15
N SER A 69 -5.36 -1.44 -10.86
CA SER A 69 -4.58 -0.48 -10.08
C SER A 69 -4.85 -0.68 -8.59
N VAL A 70 -3.97 -0.18 -7.72
CA VAL A 70 -4.16 -0.25 -6.27
C VAL A 70 -4.15 1.14 -5.66
N ASP A 71 -5.26 1.49 -5.02
CA ASP A 71 -5.33 2.66 -4.16
C ASP A 71 -4.83 2.32 -2.76
N VAL A 72 -3.82 3.06 -2.33
CA VAL A 72 -3.23 2.98 -1.00
C VAL A 72 -3.70 4.19 -0.20
N GLY A 73 -4.52 3.94 0.82
CA GLY A 73 -5.10 4.97 1.67
C GLY A 73 -4.08 5.62 2.61
N ALA A 74 -4.59 6.39 3.58
CA ALA A 74 -3.77 7.06 4.58
C ALA A 74 -2.86 6.07 5.35
N PRO A 75 -1.62 6.47 5.72
CA PRO A 75 -1.04 7.81 5.57
C PRO A 75 -0.46 8.10 4.18
N VAL A 76 -0.38 7.11 3.30
CA VAL A 76 0.26 7.22 1.98
C VAL A 76 -0.55 8.08 1.00
N ASN A 77 -1.85 7.76 0.83
CA ASN A 77 -2.76 8.43 -0.12
C ASN A 77 -2.21 8.51 -1.56
N ALA A 78 -1.92 7.35 -2.14
CA ALA A 78 -1.39 7.24 -3.49
C ALA A 78 -2.05 6.08 -4.26
N THR A 79 -1.93 6.11 -5.59
CA THR A 79 -2.38 5.03 -6.46
C THR A 79 -1.17 4.41 -7.17
N VAL A 80 -1.11 3.08 -7.17
CA VAL A 80 -0.12 2.29 -7.90
C VAL A 80 -0.78 1.75 -9.16
N ALA A 81 -0.30 2.21 -10.32
CA ALA A 81 -0.87 1.83 -11.61
C ALA A 81 -0.67 0.34 -11.90
N ALA A 82 -1.60 -0.26 -12.64
CA ALA A 82 -1.47 -1.59 -13.20
C ALA A 82 -0.15 -1.74 -13.99
N GLY A 83 0.46 -2.92 -13.95
CA GLY A 83 1.74 -3.20 -14.60
C GLY A 83 2.97 -2.51 -13.97
N THR A 84 2.83 -1.83 -12.82
CA THR A 84 3.93 -1.14 -12.15
C THR A 84 4.20 -1.66 -10.73
N ASN A 85 5.35 -1.32 -10.16
CA ASN A 85 5.60 -1.51 -8.74
C ASN A 85 5.96 -0.18 -8.09
N GLN A 86 5.56 0.00 -6.83
CA GLN A 86 5.93 1.17 -6.05
C GLN A 86 6.24 0.77 -4.61
N THR A 87 7.25 1.41 -4.04
CA THR A 87 7.64 1.25 -2.64
C THR A 87 7.42 2.57 -1.89
N PHE A 88 6.65 2.50 -0.82
CA PHE A 88 6.41 3.59 0.13
C PHE A 88 7.29 3.37 1.35
N THR A 89 8.06 4.39 1.73
CA THR A 89 8.99 4.34 2.86
C THR A 89 8.44 5.11 4.06
N ASP A 90 9.14 5.03 5.19
CA ASP A 90 8.88 5.86 6.36
C ASP A 90 7.51 5.60 7.03
N LEU A 91 7.03 4.35 6.99
CA LEU A 91 5.78 3.94 7.63
C LEU A 91 6.01 3.50 9.08
N GLU A 92 5.20 4.02 9.99
CA GLU A 92 5.31 3.74 11.44
C GLU A 92 4.90 2.29 11.78
N TYR A 93 5.43 1.78 12.90
CA TYR A 93 5.01 0.49 13.47
C TYR A 93 3.53 0.53 13.88
N GLU A 94 2.81 -0.57 13.65
CA GLU A 94 1.37 -0.74 13.90
C GLU A 94 0.43 0.20 13.13
N VAL A 95 0.95 0.98 12.16
CA VAL A 95 0.07 1.76 11.28
C VAL A 95 -0.77 0.82 10.43
N VAL A 96 -2.07 1.12 10.34
CA VAL A 96 -3.02 0.39 9.51
C VAL A 96 -3.25 1.17 8.23
N ILE A 97 -2.98 0.53 7.09
CA ILE A 97 -3.10 1.11 5.75
C ILE A 97 -4.22 0.38 5.03
N SER A 98 -5.24 1.10 4.58
CA SER A 98 -6.25 0.53 3.70
C SER A 98 -5.70 0.40 2.29
N VAL A 99 -5.89 -0.75 1.66
CA VAL A 99 -5.57 -0.95 0.25
C VAL A 99 -6.83 -1.42 -0.48
N ASN A 100 -7.03 -0.90 -1.69
CA ASN A 100 -8.15 -1.24 -2.55
C ASN A 100 -7.63 -1.58 -3.95
N ALA A 101 -7.87 -2.80 -4.40
CA ALA A 101 -7.67 -3.16 -5.80
C ALA A 101 -8.82 -2.57 -6.60
N ASP A 102 -8.51 -1.62 -7.48
CA ASP A 102 -9.45 -1.04 -8.43
C ASP A 102 -9.49 -1.89 -9.70
N ASN A 103 -10.52 -2.73 -9.78
CA ASN A 103 -10.83 -3.59 -10.91
C ASN A 103 -11.96 -3.01 -11.78
N SER A 104 -12.12 -1.68 -11.78
CA SER A 104 -13.12 -1.02 -12.63
C SER A 104 -12.72 -0.95 -14.11
N ALA A 105 -11.45 -1.20 -14.42
CA ALA A 105 -11.00 -1.34 -15.81
C ALA A 105 -11.75 -2.50 -16.49
N PRO A 106 -12.15 -2.34 -17.77
CA PRO A 106 -12.85 -3.41 -18.48
C PRO A 106 -12.01 -4.68 -18.50
N CYS A 107 -12.69 -5.81 -18.43
CA CYS A 107 -12.07 -7.13 -18.50
C CYS A 107 -11.08 -7.43 -17.36
N CYS A 108 -11.05 -6.65 -16.27
CA CYS A 108 -10.14 -6.91 -15.16
C CYS A 108 -10.91 -7.38 -13.93
N ASP A 109 -10.65 -8.60 -13.49
CA ASP A 109 -11.27 -9.19 -12.31
C ASP A 109 -10.27 -9.28 -11.16
N PHE A 110 -10.71 -8.89 -9.96
CA PHE A 110 -9.92 -9.12 -8.74
C PHE A 110 -10.06 -10.59 -8.30
N ASP A 111 -8.93 -11.29 -8.22
CA ASP A 111 -8.89 -12.68 -7.76
C ASP A 111 -8.65 -12.75 -6.24
N GLN A 112 -7.52 -12.21 -5.79
CA GLN A 112 -7.10 -12.22 -4.39
C GLN A 112 -5.89 -11.31 -4.15
N TRP A 113 -5.57 -11.09 -2.89
CA TRP A 113 -4.27 -10.53 -2.48
C TRP A 113 -3.29 -11.63 -2.10
N THR A 114 -2.01 -11.38 -2.35
CA THR A 114 -0.90 -12.10 -1.70
C THR A 114 -0.06 -11.14 -0.84
N GLY A 115 0.56 -11.68 0.21
CA GLY A 115 1.25 -10.90 1.23
C GLY A 115 0.44 -10.74 2.53
N ASN A 116 0.90 -9.84 3.40
CA ASN A 116 0.32 -9.64 4.74
C ASN A 116 -0.87 -8.67 4.72
N VAL A 117 -2.03 -9.12 4.24
CA VAL A 117 -3.30 -8.37 4.30
C VAL A 117 -4.32 -9.04 5.22
N ALA A 118 -5.21 -8.26 5.82
CA ALA A 118 -6.20 -8.74 6.78
C ALA A 118 -7.24 -9.70 6.16
N ASN A 119 -7.70 -9.39 4.95
CA ASN A 119 -8.64 -10.22 4.20
C ASN A 119 -8.18 -10.37 2.73
N PRO A 120 -7.49 -11.49 2.40
CA PRO A 120 -6.97 -11.68 1.05
C PRO A 120 -8.02 -11.83 -0.05
N GLY A 121 -9.24 -12.30 0.27
CA GLY A 121 -10.31 -12.51 -0.72
C GLY A 121 -11.22 -11.31 -0.95
N SER A 122 -10.81 -10.11 -0.49
CA SER A 122 -11.61 -8.88 -0.60
C SER A 122 -10.78 -7.82 -1.31
N ALA A 123 -11.32 -7.24 -2.39
CA ALA A 123 -10.67 -6.19 -3.17
C ALA A 123 -10.24 -5.02 -2.27
N SER A 124 -11.11 -4.62 -1.34
CA SER A 124 -10.78 -3.68 -0.26
C SER A 124 -10.36 -4.43 1.01
N THR A 125 -9.16 -4.15 1.51
CA THR A 125 -8.58 -4.78 2.69
C THR A 125 -7.62 -3.83 3.42
N SER A 126 -6.90 -4.31 4.42
CA SER A 126 -5.89 -3.51 5.12
C SER A 126 -4.63 -4.29 5.44
N ILE A 127 -3.55 -3.55 5.63
CA ILE A 127 -2.23 -4.02 6.04
C ILE A 127 -1.94 -3.39 7.40
N THR A 128 -1.39 -4.17 8.33
CA THR A 128 -0.86 -3.63 9.60
C THR A 128 0.65 -3.78 9.57
N MET A 129 1.37 -2.66 9.63
CA MET A 129 2.83 -2.66 9.47
C MET A 129 3.53 -3.15 10.74
N HIS A 130 4.20 -4.29 10.68
CA HIS A 130 5.08 -4.80 11.75
C HIS A 130 6.53 -4.99 11.29
N GLY A 131 6.80 -4.68 10.03
CA GLY A 131 8.02 -4.99 9.29
C GLY A 131 7.92 -4.42 7.88
N ASP A 132 8.98 -4.58 7.08
CA ASP A 132 8.88 -4.35 5.65
C ASP A 132 7.92 -5.38 5.05
N GLU A 133 6.95 -4.90 4.27
CA GLU A 133 5.89 -5.72 3.69
C GLU A 133 5.90 -5.59 2.17
N THR A 134 5.59 -6.69 1.49
CA THR A 134 5.28 -6.68 0.06
C THR A 134 3.89 -7.29 -0.12
N VAL A 135 3.03 -6.58 -0.83
CA VAL A 135 1.69 -7.05 -1.18
C VAL A 135 1.48 -6.96 -2.69
N THR A 136 0.70 -7.90 -3.21
CA THR A 136 0.30 -7.95 -4.61
C THR A 136 -1.20 -8.18 -4.66
N ALA A 137 -1.89 -7.38 -5.47
CA ALA A 137 -3.25 -7.69 -5.88
C ALA A 137 -3.13 -8.54 -7.14
N GLU A 138 -3.62 -9.77 -7.06
CA GLU A 138 -3.74 -10.64 -8.21
C GLU A 138 -5.06 -10.31 -8.89
N CYS A 139 -4.97 -9.73 -10.08
CA CYS A 139 -6.11 -9.47 -10.93
C CYS A 139 -5.85 -10.12 -12.30
N SER A 140 -6.87 -10.76 -12.85
CA SER A 140 -6.79 -11.48 -14.12
C SER A 140 -7.64 -10.81 -15.19
N GLU A 141 -7.15 -10.89 -16.43
CA GLU A 141 -7.93 -10.46 -17.59
C GLU A 141 -9.00 -11.50 -17.91
N ALA A 142 -10.26 -11.09 -17.93
CA ALA A 142 -11.38 -11.89 -18.35
C ALA A 142 -11.22 -12.25 -19.84
N ALA A 143 -11.41 -13.53 -20.14
CA ALA A 143 -11.38 -14.00 -21.52
C ALA A 143 -12.62 -13.47 -22.25
N HIS A 144 -12.40 -12.67 -23.30
CA HIS A 144 -13.45 -12.04 -24.09
C HIS A 144 -13.16 -12.14 -25.58
N VAL A 145 -14.16 -11.79 -26.38
CA VAL A 145 -14.04 -11.60 -27.83
C VAL A 145 -13.80 -10.13 -28.12
N PRO A 146 -13.03 -9.74 -29.16
CA PRO A 146 -12.59 -8.35 -29.34
C PRO A 146 -13.69 -7.30 -29.48
N TRP A 147 -14.93 -7.72 -29.76
CA TRP A 147 -16.08 -6.84 -29.94
C TRP A 147 -16.97 -6.75 -28.69
N ASP A 148 -16.70 -7.55 -27.66
CA ASP A 148 -17.21 -7.41 -26.29
C ASP A 148 -16.14 -6.65 -25.51
N VAL A 149 -16.19 -5.33 -25.61
CA VAL A 149 -15.12 -4.41 -25.15
C VAL A 149 -15.30 -4.05 -23.68
N ASN A 150 -16.50 -4.20 -23.13
CA ASN A 150 -16.73 -4.08 -21.69
C ASN A 150 -16.52 -5.41 -20.93
N CYS A 151 -16.44 -6.54 -21.66
CA CYS A 151 -16.25 -7.89 -21.14
C CYS A 151 -17.38 -8.41 -20.25
N ASP A 152 -18.62 -8.00 -20.53
CA ASP A 152 -19.80 -8.49 -19.81
C ASP A 152 -20.33 -9.83 -20.36
N GLY A 153 -19.82 -10.25 -21.52
CA GLY A 153 -20.16 -11.50 -22.19
C GLY A 153 -21.16 -11.35 -23.34
N ASP A 154 -21.76 -10.18 -23.52
CA ASP A 154 -22.78 -9.89 -24.53
C ASP A 154 -22.40 -8.66 -25.36
N VAL A 155 -22.32 -8.82 -26.68
CA VAL A 155 -22.02 -7.73 -27.62
C VAL A 155 -23.26 -6.87 -27.83
N ASN A 156 -23.32 -5.70 -27.20
CA ASN A 156 -24.54 -4.91 -27.10
C ASN A 156 -24.31 -3.37 -27.12
N GLU A 157 -25.30 -2.61 -26.63
CA GLU A 157 -25.27 -1.14 -26.62
C GLU A 157 -24.21 -0.57 -25.65
N GLU A 158 -23.90 -1.29 -24.58
CA GLU A 158 -22.87 -0.90 -23.61
C GLU A 158 -21.47 -0.89 -24.26
N ASP A 159 -21.13 -1.88 -25.09
CA ASP A 159 -19.89 -1.87 -25.88
C ASP A 159 -19.81 -0.67 -26.81
N MET A 160 -20.92 -0.37 -27.48
CA MET A 160 -21.00 0.76 -28.41
C MET A 160 -20.85 2.11 -27.70
N ASN A 161 -21.31 2.23 -26.44
CA ASN A 161 -21.15 3.45 -25.65
C ASN A 161 -19.68 3.71 -25.32
N LEU A 162 -18.89 2.67 -25.03
CA LEU A 162 -17.45 2.80 -24.80
C LEU A 162 -16.73 3.30 -26.05
N LEU A 163 -17.03 2.74 -27.23
CA LEU A 163 -16.47 3.25 -28.50
C LEU A 163 -16.86 4.70 -28.76
N TYR A 164 -18.09 5.09 -28.39
CA TYR A 164 -18.56 6.47 -28.57
C TYR A 164 -17.79 7.45 -27.68
N ASP A 165 -17.50 7.08 -26.44
CA ASP A 165 -16.75 7.92 -25.49
C ASP A 165 -15.30 8.17 -25.96
N HIS A 166 -14.72 7.23 -26.70
CA HIS A 166 -13.37 7.31 -27.27
C HIS A 166 -13.33 7.71 -28.77
N PHE A 167 -14.47 8.07 -29.37
CA PHE A 167 -14.56 8.27 -30.82
C PHE A 167 -13.61 9.37 -31.33
N GLY A 168 -12.76 9.01 -32.30
CA GLY A 168 -11.78 9.88 -32.92
C GLY A 168 -10.45 9.98 -32.17
N GLU A 169 -10.28 9.27 -31.04
CA GLU A 169 -8.99 9.11 -30.39
C GLU A 169 -8.03 8.26 -31.25
N THR A 170 -6.73 8.48 -31.07
CA THR A 170 -5.69 7.77 -31.81
C THR A 170 -4.54 7.40 -30.89
N GLY A 171 -3.98 6.21 -31.07
CA GLY A 171 -2.86 5.70 -30.29
C GLY A 171 -2.04 4.66 -31.05
N ASP A 172 -1.35 3.81 -30.31
CA ASP A 172 -0.70 2.62 -30.88
C ASP A 172 -1.76 1.56 -31.18
N PRO A 173 -1.65 0.76 -32.25
CA PRO A 173 -2.56 -0.36 -32.53
C PRO A 173 -2.93 -1.19 -31.28
N GLY A 174 -4.21 -1.22 -30.93
CA GLY A 174 -4.76 -1.95 -29.79
C GLY A 174 -4.48 -1.31 -28.41
N TRP A 175 -4.23 0.00 -28.35
CA TRP A 175 -3.87 0.68 -27.09
C TRP A 175 -4.98 0.67 -26.03
N ILE A 176 -6.23 0.56 -26.47
CA ILE A 176 -7.43 0.36 -25.65
C ILE A 176 -8.34 -0.64 -26.38
N LEU A 177 -9.28 -1.26 -25.67
CA LEU A 177 -10.14 -2.31 -26.21
C LEU A 177 -11.10 -1.79 -27.29
N GLU A 178 -11.42 -0.50 -27.25
CA GLU A 178 -12.25 0.20 -28.23
C GLU A 178 -11.59 0.28 -29.61
N ASP A 179 -10.25 0.13 -29.71
CA ASP A 179 -9.53 -0.03 -30.99
C ASP A 179 -9.68 -1.47 -31.49
N VAL A 180 -10.93 -1.87 -31.74
CA VAL A 180 -11.32 -3.24 -32.11
C VAL A 180 -10.59 -3.70 -33.37
N LYS A 181 -10.27 -2.77 -34.28
CA LYS A 181 -9.54 -3.07 -35.52
C LYS A 181 -8.01 -3.04 -35.35
N GLU A 182 -7.52 -2.68 -34.17
CA GLU A 182 -6.10 -2.55 -33.82
C GLU A 182 -5.31 -1.74 -34.87
N ASP A 183 -5.77 -0.53 -35.18
CA ASP A 183 -5.10 0.31 -36.19
C ASP A 183 -4.63 1.67 -35.70
N GLY A 184 -4.76 1.91 -34.41
CA GLY A 184 -4.35 3.16 -33.81
C GLY A 184 -5.40 4.26 -33.97
N LYS A 185 -6.66 3.94 -34.33
CA LYS A 185 -7.77 4.90 -34.42
C LYS A 185 -9.07 4.29 -33.94
N ILE A 186 -9.83 5.09 -33.20
CA ILE A 186 -11.23 4.77 -32.89
C ILE A 186 -12.11 5.49 -33.92
N ASP A 187 -12.67 4.75 -34.87
CA ASP A 187 -13.55 5.33 -35.89
C ASP A 187 -14.79 4.47 -36.21
N VAL A 188 -15.51 4.85 -37.27
CA VAL A 188 -16.75 4.16 -37.66
C VAL A 188 -16.51 2.70 -38.04
N LEU A 189 -15.28 2.32 -38.41
CA LEU A 189 -14.94 0.95 -38.74
C LEU A 189 -14.93 0.06 -37.49
N ASP A 190 -14.46 0.55 -36.34
CA ASP A 190 -14.54 -0.17 -35.06
C ASP A 190 -16.00 -0.36 -34.64
N MET A 191 -16.81 0.70 -34.76
CA MET A 191 -18.25 0.63 -34.51
C MET A 191 -18.98 -0.37 -35.41
N ILE A 192 -18.58 -0.46 -36.70
CA ILE A 192 -19.14 -1.44 -37.63
C ILE A 192 -18.74 -2.87 -37.23
N LEU A 193 -17.52 -3.09 -36.71
CA LEU A 193 -17.09 -4.41 -36.26
C LEU A 193 -17.90 -4.91 -35.07
N VAL A 194 -18.13 -4.05 -34.06
CA VAL A 194 -19.01 -4.37 -32.92
C VAL A 194 -20.43 -4.67 -33.42
N GLY A 195 -21.00 -3.79 -34.25
CA GLY A 195 -22.36 -3.97 -34.78
C GLY A 195 -22.55 -5.22 -35.66
N GLN A 196 -21.48 -5.79 -36.24
CA GLN A 196 -21.53 -7.05 -37.00
C GLN A 196 -21.60 -8.29 -36.11
N HIS A 197 -21.23 -8.18 -34.83
CA HIS A 197 -21.13 -9.30 -33.88
C HIS A 197 -22.17 -9.22 -32.75
N TRP A 198 -23.18 -8.36 -32.90
CA TRP A 198 -24.25 -8.15 -31.92
C TRP A 198 -24.89 -9.44 -31.41
N THR A 199 -24.95 -9.64 -30.08
CA THR A 199 -25.51 -10.85 -29.45
C THR A 199 -26.73 -10.63 -28.54
N GLU A 200 -27.06 -9.37 -28.22
CA GLU A 200 -28.10 -8.91 -27.24
C GLU A 200 -27.80 -9.17 -25.77
#